data_AF-G7WJX2-F1
#
_entry.id   AF-G7WJX2-F1
#
_cell.length_a   1.000
_cell.length_b   1.000
_cell.length_c   1.000
_cell.angle_alpha   90.00
_cell.angle_beta   90.00
_cell.angle_gamma   90.00
#
_symmetry.space_group_name_H-M   'P 1'
#
loop_
_entity.id
_entity.type
_entity.pdbx_description
1 polymer ?
#
loop_
_entity_poly.entity_id
_entity_poly.type
_entity_poly.pdbx_seq_one_letter_code
_entity_poly.pdbx_strand_id
1 'polypeptide(L)'
;MSISSKASRLSLALLTLALLLLLPLASGTEVVLVSSPGCTKCAAAERTLEMILADHPGVELAVYDVYSEEGRKAVREHRLRGGVPAIAVGNLSIAYRDYDGDQKLLEEMVRAALAATPAGWEGLDGASGADIPASAGSIPGPTAPVRDGSAEEVDVSSLSMATVFVAGLLAGFNPCLLGILAFLATAIISSSGRRRDLVMMVAFFSFGIFVMYYLFGVGLLRTLHAGAIAAHLRTGLTVLLIALGLVHIEDARRLSAGGRSLFKASWSQRYVEGALARGRYSSYFLLGALFSLVKAPCVGAVYIAILGLISEEGYSSGAVYLLLYNLGVILPILLLGGVIAFGMSPARVDSFRKDHRAAIRLVTGLTLLLLAPLIYWQVI
;
A
#
# COMPACT_ATOMS: atom_id res chain seq x y z
N MET A 1 -74.72 5.54 -20.64
CA MET A 1 -73.97 5.56 -19.36
C MET A 1 -72.44 5.39 -19.52
N SER A 2 -71.82 5.81 -20.63
CA SER A 2 -70.41 5.51 -20.95
C SER A 2 -69.48 6.74 -21.14
N ILE A 3 -70.04 7.95 -21.17
CA ILE A 3 -69.27 9.19 -21.43
C ILE A 3 -68.64 9.77 -20.15
N SER A 4 -69.27 9.56 -18.99
CA SER A 4 -68.81 10.10 -17.71
C SER A 4 -67.50 9.46 -17.20
N SER A 5 -67.25 8.17 -17.49
CA SER A 5 -66.05 7.48 -16.97
C SER A 5 -64.77 7.83 -17.74
N LYS A 6 -64.86 8.21 -19.03
CA LYS A 6 -63.69 8.62 -19.82
C LYS A 6 -63.20 10.00 -19.42
N ALA A 7 -64.11 10.94 -19.14
CA ALA A 7 -63.75 12.28 -18.66
C ALA A 7 -63.04 12.23 -17.30
N SER A 8 -63.54 11.41 -16.36
CA SER A 8 -62.92 11.23 -15.04
C SER A 8 -61.51 10.63 -15.11
N ARG A 9 -61.28 9.65 -16.00
CA ARG A 9 -59.95 9.05 -16.21
C ARG A 9 -58.96 10.00 -16.86
N LEU A 10 -59.42 10.86 -17.78
CA LEU A 10 -58.56 11.89 -18.40
C LEU A 10 -58.16 12.95 -17.37
N SER A 11 -59.09 13.42 -16.54
CA SER A 11 -58.83 14.40 -15.49
C SER A 11 -57.87 13.86 -14.42
N LEU A 12 -58.02 12.59 -14.03
CA LEU A 12 -57.11 11.96 -13.07
C LEU A 12 -55.70 11.81 -13.65
N ALA A 13 -55.58 11.43 -14.93
CA ALA A 13 -54.30 11.30 -15.62
C ALA A 13 -53.59 12.65 -15.79
N LEU A 14 -54.34 13.72 -16.10
CA LEU A 14 -53.82 15.09 -16.17
C LEU A 14 -53.38 15.61 -14.80
N LEU A 15 -54.12 15.28 -13.72
CA LEU A 15 -53.73 15.63 -12.35
C LEU A 15 -52.48 14.87 -11.90
N THR A 16 -52.34 13.58 -12.23
CA THR A 16 -51.12 12.81 -11.92
C THR A 16 -49.91 13.28 -12.73
N LEU A 17 -50.11 13.67 -13.98
CA LEU A 17 -49.04 14.22 -14.82
C LEU A 17 -48.62 15.61 -14.33
N ALA A 18 -49.57 16.47 -13.96
CA ALA A 18 -49.29 17.77 -13.34
C ALA A 18 -48.58 17.61 -11.98
N LEU A 19 -48.96 16.63 -11.17
CA LEU A 19 -48.31 16.33 -9.88
C LEU A 19 -46.89 15.77 -10.08
N LEU A 20 -46.64 14.99 -11.14
CA LEU A 20 -45.28 14.56 -11.55
C LEU A 20 -44.42 15.70 -12.08
N LEU A 21 -45.02 16.69 -12.76
CA LEU A 21 -44.33 17.90 -13.24
C LEU A 21 -44.07 18.93 -12.12
N LEU A 22 -44.80 18.84 -11.01
CA LEU A 22 -44.65 19.66 -9.81
C LEU A 22 -43.73 19.05 -8.75
N LEU A 23 -43.28 17.80 -8.94
CA LEU A 23 -42.22 17.23 -8.12
C LEU A 23 -40.90 17.94 -8.48
N PRO A 24 -40.30 18.73 -7.57
CA PRO A 24 -38.99 19.28 -7.83
C PRO A 24 -38.03 18.10 -8.02
N LEU A 25 -37.34 18.05 -9.17
CA LEU A 25 -36.12 17.25 -9.24
C LEU A 25 -35.17 17.88 -8.23
N ALA A 26 -35.00 17.22 -7.09
CA ALA A 26 -34.07 17.64 -6.06
C ALA A 26 -32.63 17.44 -6.59
N SER A 27 -32.10 18.43 -7.29
CA SER A 27 -30.67 18.59 -7.50
C SER A 27 -30.07 19.17 -6.22
N GLY A 28 -29.82 18.31 -5.24
CA GLY A 28 -29.08 18.65 -4.02
C GLY A 28 -27.62 18.96 -4.35
N THR A 29 -26.97 19.79 -3.52
CA THR A 29 -25.52 19.96 -3.61
C THR A 29 -24.88 18.67 -3.09
N GLU A 30 -24.08 18.00 -3.91
CA GLU A 30 -23.42 16.75 -3.55
C GLU A 30 -21.99 17.06 -3.11
N VAL A 31 -21.63 16.64 -1.89
CA VAL A 31 -20.23 16.62 -1.46
C VAL A 31 -19.69 15.25 -1.83
N VAL A 32 -18.67 15.22 -2.68
CA VAL A 32 -18.10 13.98 -3.16
C VAL A 32 -16.83 13.67 -2.36
N LEU A 33 -16.77 12.50 -1.74
CA LEU A 33 -15.56 11.96 -1.14
C LEU A 33 -15.09 10.76 -1.97
N VAL A 34 -13.94 10.89 -2.60
CA VAL A 34 -13.24 9.75 -3.19
C VAL A 34 -12.33 9.14 -2.12
N SER A 35 -12.63 7.89 -1.78
CA SER A 35 -11.99 7.11 -0.72
C SER A 35 -11.32 5.85 -1.31
N SER A 36 -10.47 5.21 -0.50
CA SER A 36 -9.77 3.96 -0.84
C SER A 36 -9.98 2.97 0.29
N PRO A 37 -10.32 1.70 0.01
CA PRO A 37 -10.55 0.71 1.05
C PRO A 37 -9.35 0.54 1.99
N GLY A 38 -9.59 0.67 3.30
CA GLY A 38 -8.54 0.55 4.32
C GLY A 38 -7.72 1.82 4.56
N CYS A 39 -8.09 2.94 3.93
CA CYS A 39 -7.48 4.25 4.16
C CYS A 39 -7.97 4.88 5.47
N THR A 40 -7.12 4.93 6.49
CA THR A 40 -7.43 5.55 7.80
C THR A 40 -7.64 7.06 7.70
N LYS A 41 -6.84 7.73 6.86
CA LYS A 41 -6.99 9.17 6.54
C LYS A 41 -8.35 9.49 5.93
N CYS A 42 -8.85 8.58 5.08
CA CYS A 42 -10.14 8.71 4.43
C CYS A 42 -11.29 8.54 5.42
N ALA A 43 -11.19 7.54 6.32
CA ALA A 43 -12.16 7.36 7.39
C ALA A 43 -12.18 8.54 8.39
N ALA A 44 -11.05 9.23 8.59
CA ALA A 44 -11.02 10.46 9.37
C ALA A 44 -11.76 11.60 8.65
N ALA A 45 -11.47 11.81 7.37
CA ALA A 45 -12.13 12.82 6.54
C ALA A 45 -13.65 12.56 6.41
N GLU A 46 -14.05 11.31 6.20
CA GLU A 46 -15.46 10.91 6.12
C GLU A 46 -16.24 11.28 7.38
N ARG A 47 -15.72 10.96 8.57
CA ARG A 47 -16.35 11.35 9.85
C ARG A 47 -16.48 12.87 9.98
N THR A 48 -15.46 13.62 9.59
CA THR A 48 -15.50 15.09 9.62
C THR A 48 -16.58 15.63 8.69
N LEU A 49 -16.70 15.08 7.47
CA LEU A 49 -17.74 15.46 6.52
C LEU A 49 -19.14 15.10 7.01
N GLU A 50 -19.34 13.91 7.56
CA GLU A 50 -20.62 13.49 8.15
C GLU A 50 -21.07 14.42 9.28
N MET A 51 -20.14 14.83 10.15
CA MET A 51 -20.44 15.79 11.22
C MET A 51 -20.87 17.15 10.67
N ILE A 52 -20.20 17.66 9.63
CA ILE A 52 -20.55 18.95 9.02
C ILE A 52 -21.91 18.86 8.33
N LEU A 53 -22.14 17.78 7.58
CA LEU A 53 -23.36 17.60 6.79
C LEU A 53 -24.61 17.36 7.64
N ALA A 54 -24.44 16.91 8.89
CA ALA A 54 -25.52 16.87 9.87
C ALA A 54 -26.15 18.26 10.12
N ASP A 55 -25.36 19.34 9.99
CA ASP A 55 -25.81 20.73 10.15
C ASP A 55 -26.41 21.33 8.85
N HIS A 56 -26.35 20.61 7.71
CA HIS A 56 -26.76 21.10 6.39
C HIS A 56 -27.82 20.20 5.72
N PRO A 57 -29.11 20.29 6.14
CA PRO A 57 -30.19 19.49 5.56
C PRO A 57 -30.46 19.93 4.10
N GLY A 58 -29.90 19.18 3.14
CA GLY A 58 -29.97 19.50 1.71
C GLY A 58 -28.68 19.18 0.93
N VAL A 59 -27.63 18.78 1.64
CA VAL A 59 -26.34 18.37 1.05
C VAL A 59 -26.11 16.88 1.37
N GLU A 60 -25.87 16.07 0.34
CA GLU A 60 -25.64 14.63 0.49
C GLU A 60 -24.14 14.31 0.36
N LEU A 61 -23.64 13.39 1.20
CA LEU A 61 -22.28 12.87 1.08
C LEU A 61 -22.28 11.68 0.13
N ALA A 62 -21.63 11.82 -1.02
CA ALA A 62 -21.41 10.73 -1.94
C ALA A 62 -19.99 10.18 -1.81
N VAL A 63 -19.88 8.97 -1.27
CA VAL A 63 -18.59 8.30 -1.10
C VAL A 63 -18.36 7.33 -2.26
N TYR A 64 -17.32 7.58 -3.06
CA TYR A 64 -16.92 6.69 -4.15
C TYR A 64 -15.58 6.04 -3.86
N ASP A 65 -15.44 4.77 -4.22
CA ASP A 65 -14.16 4.08 -4.20
C ASP A 65 -13.34 4.53 -5.42
N VAL A 66 -12.11 5.01 -5.21
CA VAL A 66 -11.18 5.49 -6.25
C VAL A 66 -10.96 4.47 -7.38
N TYR A 67 -11.17 3.19 -7.10
CA TYR A 67 -10.98 2.13 -8.05
C TYR A 67 -12.27 1.67 -8.77
N SER A 68 -13.45 2.13 -8.32
CA SER A 68 -14.72 1.86 -9.00
C SER A 68 -14.83 2.66 -10.31
N GLU A 69 -15.80 2.33 -11.17
CA GLU A 69 -16.03 3.13 -12.38
C GLU A 69 -16.55 4.53 -12.03
N GLU A 70 -17.40 4.59 -11.01
CA GLU A 70 -18.01 5.80 -10.46
C GLU A 70 -16.95 6.70 -9.81
N GLY A 71 -16.06 6.17 -8.97
CA GLY A 71 -14.98 6.96 -8.37
C GLY A 71 -13.98 7.48 -9.40
N ARG A 72 -13.60 6.65 -10.38
CA ARG A 72 -12.75 7.12 -11.50
C ARG A 72 -13.44 8.19 -12.33
N LYS A 73 -14.76 8.14 -12.47
CA LYS A 73 -15.56 9.16 -13.15
C LYS A 73 -15.60 10.44 -12.31
N ALA A 74 -15.87 10.36 -11.01
CA ALA A 74 -15.86 11.48 -10.08
C ALA A 74 -14.51 12.21 -10.04
N VAL A 75 -13.38 11.49 -10.01
CA VAL A 75 -12.03 12.09 -10.08
C VAL A 75 -11.84 12.92 -11.35
N ARG A 76 -12.36 12.45 -12.50
CA ARG A 76 -12.25 13.17 -13.77
C ARG A 76 -13.21 14.35 -13.85
N GLU A 77 -14.45 14.17 -13.41
CA GLU A 77 -15.49 15.20 -13.46
C GLU A 77 -15.17 16.38 -12.55
N HIS A 78 -14.78 16.11 -11.31
CA HIS A 78 -14.43 17.14 -10.33
C HIS A 78 -12.94 17.55 -10.37
N ARG A 79 -12.18 17.02 -11.34
CA ARG A 79 -10.74 17.30 -11.53
C ARG A 79 -9.92 17.15 -10.24
N LEU A 80 -10.24 16.13 -9.46
CA LEU A 80 -9.61 15.87 -8.17
C LEU A 80 -8.12 15.54 -8.36
N ARG A 81 -7.27 16.15 -7.53
CA ARG A 81 -5.81 16.03 -7.58
C ARG A 81 -5.29 15.70 -6.19
N GLY A 82 -4.10 15.11 -6.11
CA GLY A 82 -3.41 14.91 -4.84
C GLY A 82 -3.89 13.71 -4.02
N GLY A 83 -4.39 12.66 -4.69
CA GLY A 83 -4.63 11.37 -4.06
C GLY A 83 -5.90 11.23 -3.26
N VAL A 84 -5.94 10.22 -2.40
CA VAL A 84 -7.11 9.83 -1.60
C VAL A 84 -6.76 10.05 -0.12
N PRO A 85 -7.59 10.74 0.68
CA PRO A 85 -8.92 11.28 0.35
C PRO A 85 -8.86 12.49 -0.58
N ALA A 86 -9.75 12.47 -1.57
CA ALA A 86 -10.02 13.59 -2.44
C ALA A 86 -11.48 14.02 -2.27
N ILE A 87 -11.69 15.28 -1.95
CA ILE A 87 -13.00 15.82 -1.61
C ILE A 87 -13.38 16.86 -2.64
N ALA A 88 -14.61 16.79 -3.15
CA ALA A 88 -15.21 17.82 -3.99
C ALA A 88 -16.37 18.47 -3.24
N VAL A 89 -16.36 19.80 -3.17
CA VAL A 89 -17.52 20.60 -2.74
C VAL A 89 -17.88 21.51 -3.91
N GLY A 90 -18.85 21.09 -4.72
CA GLY A 90 -19.17 21.75 -5.99
C GLY A 90 -17.96 21.77 -6.95
N ASN A 91 -17.44 22.97 -7.23
CA ASN A 91 -16.27 23.18 -8.09
C ASN A 91 -14.93 23.20 -7.33
N LEU A 92 -14.96 23.17 -6.00
CA LEU A 92 -13.74 23.19 -5.19
C LEU A 92 -13.25 21.76 -4.97
N SER A 93 -11.98 21.51 -5.32
CA SER A 93 -11.28 20.27 -4.99
C SER A 93 -10.39 20.48 -3.76
N ILE A 94 -10.53 19.62 -2.75
CA ILE A 94 -9.70 19.60 -1.54
C ILE A 94 -8.93 18.28 -1.51
N ALA A 95 -7.61 18.35 -1.49
CA ALA A 95 -6.70 17.21 -1.38
C ALA A 95 -6.21 17.04 0.06
N TYR A 96 -5.71 15.84 0.39
CA TYR A 96 -5.10 15.60 1.72
C TYR A 96 -4.00 16.60 2.06
N ARG A 97 -3.18 16.99 1.08
CA ARG A 97 -2.07 17.94 1.26
C ARG A 97 -2.52 19.36 1.64
N ASP A 98 -3.78 19.71 1.39
CA ASP A 98 -4.28 21.06 1.69
C ASP A 98 -4.56 21.24 3.20
N TYR A 99 -4.78 20.14 3.93
CA TYR A 99 -5.02 20.16 5.37
C TYR A 99 -4.06 19.28 6.18
N ASP A 100 -3.27 18.42 5.53
CA ASP A 100 -2.25 17.55 6.10
C ASP A 100 -2.67 16.78 7.37
N GLY A 101 -3.94 16.34 7.40
CA GLY A 101 -4.53 15.63 8.53
C GLY A 101 -5.18 16.49 9.62
N ASP A 102 -5.04 17.82 9.56
CA ASP A 102 -5.75 18.75 10.45
C ASP A 102 -7.26 18.77 10.12
N GLN A 103 -8.05 18.12 10.98
CA GLN A 103 -9.49 18.00 10.79
C GLN A 103 -10.23 19.32 10.99
N LYS A 104 -9.68 20.25 11.78
CA LYS A 104 -10.30 21.57 11.97
C LYS A 104 -10.14 22.42 10.72
N LEU A 105 -8.96 22.37 10.11
CA LEU A 105 -8.70 23.04 8.84
C LEU A 105 -9.59 22.46 7.73
N LEU A 106 -9.75 21.14 7.68
CA LEU A 106 -10.69 20.50 6.75
C LEU A 106 -12.13 21.00 6.98
N GLU A 107 -12.57 21.07 8.23
CA GLU A 107 -13.89 21.59 8.59
C GLU A 107 -14.09 23.04 8.13
N GLU A 108 -13.11 23.91 8.39
CA GLU A 108 -13.16 25.32 7.96
C GLU A 108 -13.25 25.45 6.44
N MET A 109 -12.44 24.68 5.69
CA MET A 109 -12.45 24.68 4.23
C MET A 109 -13.79 24.23 3.66
N VAL A 110 -14.37 23.15 4.20
CA VAL A 110 -15.64 22.60 3.73
C VAL A 110 -16.79 23.55 4.06
N ARG A 111 -16.84 24.10 5.28
CA ARG A 111 -17.86 25.09 5.67
C ARG A 111 -17.76 26.36 4.83
N ALA A 112 -16.55 26.85 4.56
CA ALA A 112 -16.33 27.99 3.68
C ALA A 112 -16.81 27.70 2.24
N ALA A 113 -16.55 26.49 1.73
CA ALA A 113 -17.00 26.09 0.40
C ALA A 113 -18.53 25.96 0.31
N LEU A 114 -19.17 25.40 1.33
CA LEU A 114 -20.64 25.31 1.42
C LEU A 114 -21.27 26.71 1.54
N ALA A 115 -20.63 27.66 2.24
CA ALA A 115 -21.10 29.04 2.35
C ALA A 115 -20.85 29.87 1.08
N ALA A 116 -19.77 29.57 0.34
CA ALA A 116 -19.42 30.24 -0.92
C ALA A 116 -20.20 29.71 -2.12
N THR A 117 -20.79 28.51 -2.03
CA THR A 117 -21.70 27.98 -3.05
C THR A 117 -23.00 28.79 -2.95
N PRO A 118 -23.34 29.63 -3.95
CA PRO A 118 -24.48 30.51 -3.82
C PRO A 118 -25.75 29.67 -3.66
N ALA A 119 -26.51 29.97 -2.60
CA ALA A 119 -27.91 29.61 -2.53
C ALA A 119 -28.65 30.28 -3.70
N GLY A 120 -28.73 29.58 -4.83
CA GLY A 120 -29.55 29.97 -5.97
C GLY A 120 -28.84 30.11 -7.32
N TRP A 121 -29.14 29.15 -8.19
CA TRP A 121 -29.45 29.24 -9.63
C TRP A 121 -28.41 29.70 -10.69
N GLU A 122 -28.52 28.98 -11.83
CA GLU A 122 -28.14 29.25 -13.22
C GLU A 122 -26.67 29.20 -13.66
N GLY A 123 -26.49 28.50 -14.79
CA GLY A 123 -25.21 28.17 -15.39
C GLY A 123 -24.40 29.37 -15.86
N LEU A 124 -23.09 29.22 -15.71
CA LEU A 124 -22.11 29.93 -16.52
C LEU A 124 -21.15 28.89 -17.08
N ASP A 125 -21.46 28.48 -18.30
CA ASP A 125 -20.50 27.87 -19.20
C ASP A 125 -19.28 28.81 -19.33
N GLY A 126 -18.11 28.27 -19.00
CA GLY A 126 -16.83 28.84 -19.41
C GLY A 126 -16.37 30.10 -18.67
N ALA A 127 -15.63 29.91 -17.57
CA ALA A 127 -14.60 30.87 -17.17
C ALA A 127 -13.37 30.10 -16.65
N SER A 128 -12.35 30.11 -17.49
CA SER A 128 -10.94 29.85 -17.17
C SER A 128 -10.47 30.70 -15.99
N GLY A 129 -9.67 30.09 -15.10
CA GLY A 129 -8.68 30.73 -14.24
C GLY A 129 -9.09 32.03 -13.55
N ALA A 130 -9.42 31.95 -12.25
CA ALA A 130 -9.42 33.13 -11.39
C ALA A 130 -8.72 32.79 -10.08
N ASP A 131 -7.64 33.51 -9.86
CA ASP A 131 -6.80 33.54 -8.68
C ASP A 131 -7.57 33.87 -7.41
N ILE A 132 -7.09 33.29 -6.32
CA ILE A 132 -7.45 33.62 -4.95
C ILE A 132 -7.12 35.11 -4.70
N PRO A 133 -8.04 35.94 -4.19
CA PRO A 133 -7.69 37.26 -3.69
C PRO A 133 -6.92 37.11 -2.38
N ALA A 134 -5.61 37.34 -2.45
CA ALA A 134 -4.78 37.61 -1.29
C ALA A 134 -5.12 38.99 -0.72
N SER A 135 -5.79 39.05 0.43
CA SER A 135 -5.55 40.10 1.43
C SER A 135 -6.35 39.88 2.71
N ALA A 136 -5.63 39.60 3.80
CA ALA A 136 -5.67 40.32 5.08
C ALA A 136 -5.51 39.37 6.27
N GLY A 137 -4.36 39.45 6.96
CA GLY A 137 -4.20 38.88 8.30
C GLY A 137 -2.87 38.18 8.57
N SER A 138 -1.76 38.89 8.42
CA SER A 138 -0.49 38.50 9.04
C SER A 138 -0.64 38.42 10.56
N ILE A 139 -0.36 37.26 11.18
CA ILE A 139 -0.07 37.14 12.61
C ILE A 139 1.24 36.32 12.75
N PRO A 140 2.19 36.75 13.61
CA PRO A 140 3.60 36.38 13.52
C PRO A 140 3.89 35.03 14.19
N GLY A 141 4.84 34.28 13.62
CA GLY A 141 5.43 33.13 14.30
C GLY A 141 6.29 33.54 15.50
N PRO A 142 6.50 32.64 16.47
CA PRO A 142 7.65 32.71 17.37
C PRO A 142 8.76 31.80 16.85
N THR A 143 9.89 32.43 16.57
CA THR A 143 11.20 31.81 16.36
C THR A 143 11.79 31.22 17.65
N ALA A 144 12.59 30.17 17.46
CA ALA A 144 13.83 29.79 18.19
C ALA A 144 13.73 28.51 19.08
N PRO A 145 14.87 27.89 19.46
CA PRO A 145 15.44 26.74 18.75
C PRO A 145 15.80 25.57 19.68
N VAL A 146 15.72 24.30 19.24
CA VAL A 146 16.37 23.19 19.96
C VAL A 146 16.97 22.18 18.98
N ARG A 147 18.26 21.92 19.17
CA ARG A 147 19.08 20.88 18.55
C ARG A 147 18.90 19.55 19.30
N ASP A 148 19.12 18.49 18.53
CA ASP A 148 19.84 17.25 18.86
C ASP A 148 19.01 15.98 19.11
N GLY A 149 19.44 14.89 18.46
CA GLY A 149 19.27 13.52 18.97
C GLY A 149 18.21 12.61 18.33
N SER A 150 18.61 11.88 17.28
CA SER A 150 18.27 10.47 17.02
C SER A 150 16.79 10.01 16.96
N ALA A 151 16.25 9.95 15.74
CA ALA A 151 15.60 8.78 15.15
C ALA A 151 15.43 9.09 13.66
N GLU A 152 15.83 8.17 12.78
CA GLU A 152 15.70 8.33 11.32
C GLU A 152 14.22 8.18 10.95
N GLU A 153 13.44 9.23 11.19
CA GLU A 153 12.13 9.40 10.58
C GLU A 153 12.36 9.74 9.11
N VAL A 154 12.14 8.76 8.24
CA VAL A 154 12.11 8.97 6.80
C VAL A 154 10.87 9.79 6.50
N ASP A 155 11.06 11.10 6.35
CA ASP A 155 10.06 12.05 5.89
C ASP A 155 9.60 11.68 4.47
N VAL A 156 8.45 11.02 4.40
CA VAL A 156 7.82 10.48 3.17
C VAL A 156 6.91 11.51 2.50
N SER A 157 7.27 12.80 2.58
CA SER A 157 6.46 13.90 2.04
C SER A 157 6.92 14.37 0.64
N SER A 158 8.07 13.86 0.15
CA SER A 158 8.50 14.06 -1.24
C SER A 158 8.90 12.73 -1.87
N LEU A 159 8.02 12.17 -2.71
CA LEU A 159 8.26 11.00 -3.55
C LEU A 159 9.36 11.30 -4.59
N SER A 160 10.62 11.26 -4.17
CA SER A 160 11.72 11.09 -5.11
C SER A 160 11.82 9.62 -5.50
N MET A 161 12.01 9.33 -6.79
CA MET A 161 12.35 7.98 -7.27
C MET A 161 13.50 7.35 -6.47
N ALA A 162 14.40 8.17 -5.93
CA ALA A 162 15.47 7.76 -5.05
C ALA A 162 14.96 7.20 -3.70
N THR A 163 13.96 7.83 -3.08
CA THR A 163 13.40 7.38 -1.79
C THR A 163 12.78 5.99 -1.90
N VAL A 164 12.03 5.74 -2.98
CA VAL A 164 11.41 4.43 -3.24
C VAL A 164 12.47 3.35 -3.47
N PHE A 165 13.54 3.69 -4.19
CA PHE A 165 14.66 2.78 -4.38
C PHE A 165 15.40 2.47 -3.07
N VAL A 166 15.66 3.48 -2.24
CA VAL A 166 16.31 3.32 -0.93
C VAL A 166 15.42 2.51 0.02
N ALA A 167 14.12 2.76 0.05
CA ALA A 167 13.16 1.97 0.83
C ALA A 167 13.17 0.49 0.38
N GLY A 168 13.21 0.25 -0.93
CA GLY A 168 13.39 -1.10 -1.49
C GLY A 168 14.72 -1.73 -1.07
N LEU A 169 15.81 -0.97 -1.06
CA LEU A 169 17.13 -1.44 -0.63
C LEU A 169 17.14 -1.83 0.85
N LEU A 170 16.59 -0.98 1.72
CA LEU A 170 16.45 -1.24 3.15
C LEU A 170 15.56 -2.46 3.41
N ALA A 171 14.44 -2.60 2.70
CA ALA A 171 13.59 -3.79 2.76
C ALA A 171 14.28 -5.04 2.17
N GLY A 172 15.23 -4.84 1.26
CA GLY A 172 16.19 -5.81 0.79
C GLY A 172 17.02 -6.40 1.94
N PHE A 173 17.60 -5.54 2.76
CA PHE A 173 18.43 -5.83 3.94
C PHE A 173 17.61 -6.21 5.18
N ASN A 174 16.90 -7.33 5.11
CA ASN A 174 16.13 -7.85 6.23
C ASN A 174 16.74 -9.14 6.81
N PRO A 175 16.40 -9.57 8.04
CA PRO A 175 16.97 -10.78 8.61
C PRO A 175 16.62 -12.05 7.81
N CYS A 176 15.54 -12.04 7.01
CA CYS A 176 15.22 -13.13 6.08
C CYS A 176 16.24 -13.27 4.93
N LEU A 177 16.89 -12.17 4.53
CA LEU A 177 17.96 -12.18 3.53
C LEU A 177 19.08 -13.12 3.95
N LEU A 178 19.47 -13.13 5.22
CA LEU A 178 20.53 -14.01 5.73
C LEU A 178 20.21 -15.50 5.52
N GLY A 179 18.93 -15.88 5.60
CA GLY A 179 18.46 -17.23 5.28
C GLY A 179 18.55 -17.57 3.79
N ILE A 180 18.25 -16.60 2.92
CA ILE A 180 18.39 -16.74 1.47
C ILE A 180 19.86 -16.87 1.09
N LEU A 181 20.74 -16.06 1.68
CA LEU A 181 22.17 -16.07 1.43
C LEU A 181 22.82 -17.39 1.81
N ALA A 182 22.40 -17.94 2.93
CA ALA A 182 22.81 -19.26 3.37
C ALA A 182 22.49 -20.37 2.37
N PHE A 183 21.24 -20.30 1.88
CA PHE A 183 20.73 -21.23 0.91
C PHE A 183 21.50 -21.11 -0.41
N LEU A 184 21.68 -19.88 -0.88
CA LEU A 184 22.44 -19.57 -2.09
C LEU A 184 23.89 -20.04 -1.96
N ALA A 185 24.55 -19.79 -0.83
CA ALA A 185 25.92 -20.25 -0.58
C ALA A 185 26.04 -21.79 -0.60
N THR A 186 25.10 -22.51 0.03
CA THR A 186 25.12 -23.98 0.05
C THR A 186 24.85 -24.57 -1.34
N ALA A 187 23.89 -24.01 -2.07
CA ALA A 187 23.56 -24.44 -3.42
C ALA A 187 24.70 -24.15 -4.42
N ILE A 188 25.43 -23.04 -4.23
CA ILE A 188 26.63 -22.72 -5.00
C ILE A 188 27.74 -23.74 -4.72
N ILE A 189 27.98 -24.10 -3.45
CA ILE A 189 28.97 -25.13 -3.07
C ILE A 189 28.62 -26.49 -3.67
N SER A 190 27.33 -26.84 -3.74
CA SER A 190 26.85 -28.08 -4.32
C SER A 190 26.85 -28.10 -5.86
N SER A 191 26.92 -26.93 -6.50
CA SER A 191 26.97 -26.82 -7.96
C SER A 191 28.37 -27.11 -8.48
N SER A 192 28.47 -27.64 -9.70
CA SER A 192 29.66 -28.26 -10.31
C SER A 192 30.88 -27.35 -10.55
N GLY A 193 30.96 -26.19 -9.90
CA GLY A 193 32.11 -25.27 -9.96
C GLY A 193 32.18 -24.40 -11.21
N ARG A 194 31.22 -24.52 -12.13
CA ARG A 194 31.20 -23.74 -13.38
C ARG A 194 30.60 -22.35 -13.11
N ARG A 195 31.39 -21.29 -13.25
CA ARG A 195 30.96 -19.88 -13.00
C ARG A 195 29.66 -19.52 -13.71
N ARG A 196 29.45 -20.05 -14.93
CA ARG A 196 28.22 -19.86 -15.72
C ARG A 196 26.97 -20.35 -14.99
N ASP A 197 27.04 -21.50 -14.32
CA ASP A 197 25.90 -22.08 -13.61
C ASP A 197 25.56 -21.26 -12.37
N LEU A 198 26.56 -20.66 -11.72
CA LEU A 198 26.38 -19.76 -10.58
C LEU A 198 25.68 -18.47 -11.00
N VAL A 199 26.15 -17.83 -12.07
CA VAL A 199 25.54 -16.60 -12.60
C VAL A 199 24.11 -16.87 -13.05
N MET A 200 23.86 -17.99 -13.74
CA MET A 200 22.50 -18.37 -14.14
C MET A 200 21.61 -18.65 -12.93
N MET A 201 22.12 -19.34 -11.91
CA MET A 201 21.38 -19.56 -10.66
C MET A 201 20.95 -18.23 -10.03
N VAL A 202 21.87 -17.29 -9.83
CA VAL A 202 21.59 -15.98 -9.22
C VAL A 202 20.60 -15.18 -10.07
N ALA A 203 20.76 -15.19 -11.40
CA ALA A 203 19.89 -14.48 -12.32
C ALA A 203 18.45 -15.03 -12.29
N PHE A 204 18.26 -16.33 -12.46
CA PHE A 204 16.93 -16.95 -12.45
C PHE A 204 16.26 -16.87 -11.07
N PHE A 205 17.04 -16.99 -9.99
CA PHE A 205 16.54 -16.82 -8.63
C PHE A 205 16.04 -15.39 -8.38
N SER A 206 16.84 -14.39 -8.77
CA SER A 206 16.48 -12.98 -8.65
C SER A 206 15.27 -12.62 -9.53
N PHE A 207 15.21 -13.18 -10.74
CA PHE A 207 14.08 -13.04 -11.64
C PHE A 207 12.79 -13.65 -11.06
N GLY A 208 12.88 -14.79 -10.37
CA GLY A 208 11.76 -15.40 -9.64
C GLY A 208 11.21 -14.48 -8.56
N ILE A 209 12.09 -13.86 -7.77
CA ILE A 209 11.69 -12.88 -6.74
C ILE A 209 11.03 -11.66 -7.39
N PHE A 210 11.65 -11.11 -8.45
CA PHE A 210 11.12 -9.95 -9.17
C PHE A 210 9.71 -10.20 -9.68
N VAL A 211 9.52 -11.29 -10.43
CA VAL A 211 8.25 -11.64 -11.06
C VAL A 211 7.19 -11.85 -9.99
N MET A 212 7.48 -12.63 -8.95
CA MET A 212 6.49 -12.86 -7.89
C MET A 212 6.13 -11.61 -7.11
N TYR A 213 7.08 -10.72 -6.80
CA TYR A 213 6.73 -9.47 -6.13
C TYR A 213 5.97 -8.51 -7.03
N TYR A 214 6.30 -8.47 -8.31
CA TYR A 214 5.53 -7.70 -9.27
C TYR A 214 4.08 -8.23 -9.38
N LEU A 215 3.91 -9.55 -9.52
CA LEU A 215 2.59 -10.20 -9.54
C LEU A 215 1.83 -9.99 -8.23
N PHE A 216 2.51 -10.14 -7.09
CA PHE A 216 1.90 -9.93 -5.79
C PHE A 216 1.49 -8.48 -5.59
N GLY A 217 2.29 -7.51 -6.03
CA GLY A 217 1.96 -6.10 -5.97
C GLY A 217 0.76 -5.72 -6.83
N VAL A 218 0.72 -6.18 -8.08
CA VAL A 218 -0.43 -5.95 -8.98
C VAL A 218 -1.67 -6.71 -8.48
N GLY A 219 -1.50 -7.92 -7.97
CA GLY A 219 -2.60 -8.74 -7.44
C GLY A 219 -3.18 -8.19 -6.14
N LEU A 220 -2.34 -7.67 -5.25
CA LEU A 220 -2.74 -7.06 -3.98
C LEU A 220 -3.50 -5.75 -4.20
N LEU A 221 -3.06 -4.92 -5.15
CA LEU A 221 -3.81 -3.73 -5.59
C LEU A 221 -5.24 -4.05 -6.03
N ARG A 222 -5.48 -5.23 -6.60
CA ARG A 222 -6.82 -5.66 -7.02
C ARG A 222 -7.64 -6.27 -5.88
N THR A 223 -7.01 -6.95 -4.93
CA THR A 223 -7.71 -7.73 -3.88
C THR A 223 -7.97 -6.96 -2.59
N LEU A 224 -7.33 -5.80 -2.38
CA LEU A 224 -7.63 -4.90 -1.26
C LEU A 224 -9.01 -4.21 -1.37
N HIS A 225 -9.74 -4.42 -2.48
CA HIS A 225 -11.07 -3.84 -2.75
C HIS A 225 -12.23 -4.33 -1.88
N ALA A 226 -12.08 -5.44 -1.18
CA ALA A 226 -13.15 -5.97 -0.35
C ALA A 226 -12.79 -5.75 1.12
N GLY A 227 -13.30 -4.67 1.72
CA GLY A 227 -13.01 -4.30 3.12
C GLY A 227 -13.20 -5.45 4.13
N ALA A 228 -14.13 -6.37 3.87
CA ALA A 228 -14.31 -7.57 4.69
C ALA A 228 -13.20 -8.62 4.52
N ILE A 229 -12.68 -8.82 3.30
CA ILE A 229 -11.62 -9.80 3.01
C ILE A 229 -10.27 -9.29 3.52
N ALA A 230 -10.02 -7.99 3.42
CA ALA A 230 -8.78 -7.37 3.88
C ALA A 230 -8.58 -7.54 5.41
N ALA A 231 -9.65 -7.42 6.20
CA ALA A 231 -9.59 -7.63 7.65
C ALA A 231 -9.23 -9.08 8.02
N HIS A 232 -9.84 -10.06 7.35
CA HIS A 232 -9.53 -11.48 7.56
C HIS A 232 -8.11 -11.82 7.10
N LEU A 233 -7.66 -11.30 5.96
CA LEU A 233 -6.31 -11.51 5.44
C LEU A 233 -5.27 -10.90 6.38
N ARG A 234 -5.50 -9.68 6.89
CA ARG A 234 -4.62 -9.00 7.86
C ARG A 234 -4.53 -9.76 9.17
N THR A 235 -5.65 -10.26 9.68
CA THR A 235 -5.69 -11.08 10.89
C THR A 235 -4.92 -12.40 10.67
N GLY A 236 -5.15 -13.07 9.55
CA GLY A 236 -4.43 -14.29 9.17
C GLY A 236 -2.92 -14.05 9.04
N LEU A 237 -2.51 -12.96 8.40
CA LEU A 237 -1.11 -12.56 8.25
C LEU A 237 -0.45 -12.26 9.62
N THR A 238 -1.17 -11.57 10.51
CA THR A 238 -0.71 -11.26 11.87
C THR A 238 -0.50 -12.52 12.69
N VAL A 239 -1.48 -13.44 12.68
CA VAL A 239 -1.37 -14.74 13.38
C VAL A 239 -0.21 -15.57 12.81
N LEU A 240 -0.05 -15.59 11.48
CA LEU A 240 1.06 -16.28 10.82
C LEU A 240 2.41 -15.68 11.23
N LEU A 241 2.52 -14.36 11.28
CA LEU A 241 3.73 -13.65 11.72
C LEU A 241 4.09 -13.96 13.17
N ILE A 242 3.10 -13.96 14.06
CA ILE A 242 3.30 -14.33 15.47
C ILE A 242 3.78 -15.77 15.58
N ALA A 243 3.11 -16.71 14.90
CA ALA A 243 3.49 -18.11 14.91
C ALA A 243 4.92 -18.34 14.39
N LEU A 244 5.27 -17.74 13.25
CA LEU A 244 6.62 -17.81 12.68
C LEU A 244 7.65 -17.15 13.61
N GLY A 245 7.33 -16.00 14.19
CA GLY A 245 8.18 -15.29 15.14
C GLY A 245 8.50 -16.15 16.37
N LEU A 246 7.49 -16.73 16.99
CA LEU A 246 7.63 -17.63 18.15
C LEU A 246 8.45 -18.88 17.81
N VAL A 247 8.19 -19.50 16.65
CA VAL A 247 8.97 -20.67 16.19
C VAL A 247 10.44 -20.29 16.00
N HIS A 248 10.74 -19.10 15.47
CA HIS A 248 12.12 -18.62 15.29
C HIS A 248 12.82 -18.33 16.63
N ILE A 249 12.12 -17.77 17.62
CA ILE A 249 12.67 -17.53 18.96
C ILE A 249 12.94 -18.85 19.68
N GLU A 250 12.01 -19.81 19.62
CA GLU A 250 12.20 -21.12 20.23
C GLU A 250 13.32 -21.91 19.54
N ASP A 251 13.46 -21.80 18.21
CA ASP A 251 14.60 -22.35 17.47
C ASP A 251 15.91 -21.69 17.95
N ALA A 252 15.95 -20.36 18.09
CA ALA A 252 17.11 -19.64 18.61
C ALA A 252 17.50 -20.11 20.02
N ARG A 253 16.54 -20.22 20.93
CA ARG A 253 16.75 -20.69 22.31
C ARG A 253 17.34 -22.10 22.34
N ARG A 254 16.81 -23.01 21.49
CA ARG A 254 17.32 -24.38 21.38
C ARG A 254 18.74 -24.42 20.81
N LEU A 255 19.04 -23.61 19.80
CA LEU A 255 20.39 -23.51 19.24
C LEU A 255 21.38 -22.94 20.25
N SER A 256 21.01 -21.91 21.00
CA SER A 256 21.83 -21.34 22.09
C SER A 256 22.09 -22.34 23.22
N ALA A 257 21.17 -23.26 23.47
CA ALA A 257 21.31 -24.32 24.47
C ALA A 257 22.08 -25.57 23.96
N GLY A 258 22.67 -25.52 22.76
CA GLY A 258 23.38 -26.66 22.15
C GLY A 258 22.46 -27.77 21.62
N GLY A 259 21.14 -27.52 21.57
CA GLY A 259 20.13 -28.42 21.05
C GLY A 259 20.06 -28.44 19.51
N ARG A 260 19.30 -29.38 18.95
CA ARG A 260 19.05 -29.47 17.51
C ARG A 260 17.99 -28.44 17.08
N SER A 261 18.19 -27.83 15.91
CA SER A 261 17.22 -26.90 15.30
C SER A 261 15.87 -27.59 15.09
N LEU A 262 14.78 -26.88 15.41
CA LEU A 262 13.40 -27.27 15.10
C LEU A 262 13.17 -27.35 13.59
N PHE A 263 13.86 -26.49 12.83
CA PHE A 263 13.95 -26.60 11.39
C PHE A 263 14.92 -27.74 11.03
N LYS A 264 14.41 -28.96 11.09
CA LYS A 264 15.12 -30.16 10.64
C LYS A 264 15.40 -30.00 9.14
N ALA A 265 16.65 -29.65 8.80
CA ALA A 265 17.12 -29.39 7.43
C ALA A 265 16.82 -30.54 6.45
N SER A 266 16.63 -31.77 6.93
CA SER A 266 16.50 -32.95 6.08
C SER A 266 15.27 -33.01 5.17
N TRP A 267 14.17 -32.31 5.46
CA TRP A 267 12.98 -32.35 4.59
C TRP A 267 13.03 -31.28 3.51
N SER A 268 13.29 -30.01 3.87
CA SER A 268 13.39 -28.92 2.89
C SER A 268 14.67 -29.00 2.07
N GLN A 269 15.83 -29.35 2.66
CA GLN A 269 17.06 -29.48 1.88
C GLN A 269 16.98 -30.66 0.92
N ARG A 270 16.36 -31.78 1.27
CA ARG A 270 16.24 -32.94 0.36
C ARG A 270 15.29 -32.67 -0.81
N TYR A 271 14.21 -31.92 -0.59
CA TYR A 271 13.31 -31.48 -1.67
C TYR A 271 13.99 -30.47 -2.60
N VAL A 272 14.74 -29.55 -2.01
CA VAL A 272 15.45 -28.50 -2.75
C VAL A 272 16.67 -29.06 -3.47
N GLU A 273 17.46 -29.95 -2.85
CA GLU A 273 18.55 -30.71 -3.47
C GLU A 273 18.02 -31.60 -4.60
N GLY A 274 16.87 -32.26 -4.44
CA GLY A 274 16.23 -33.02 -5.52
C GLY A 274 15.67 -32.15 -6.66
N ALA A 275 15.32 -30.89 -6.38
CA ALA A 275 14.93 -29.90 -7.40
C ALA A 275 16.15 -29.31 -8.11
N LEU A 276 17.26 -29.10 -7.38
CA LEU A 276 18.55 -28.62 -7.87
C LEU A 276 19.30 -29.68 -8.68
N ALA A 277 19.25 -30.95 -8.26
CA ALA A 277 19.90 -32.08 -8.93
C ALA A 277 19.37 -32.34 -10.34
N ARG A 278 18.14 -31.89 -10.64
CA ARG A 278 17.59 -31.91 -11.99
C ARG A 278 18.20 -30.87 -12.93
N GLY A 279 19.04 -29.94 -12.42
CA GLY A 279 19.83 -29.00 -13.22
C GLY A 279 19.03 -28.06 -14.12
N ARG A 280 17.73 -27.90 -13.89
CA ARG A 280 16.86 -27.05 -14.74
C ARG A 280 16.83 -25.63 -14.18
N TYR A 281 17.06 -24.64 -15.04
CA TYR A 281 16.94 -23.21 -14.71
C TYR A 281 15.59 -22.83 -14.07
N SER A 282 14.53 -23.56 -14.44
CA SER A 282 13.19 -23.43 -13.85
C SER A 282 13.16 -23.71 -12.34
N SER A 283 14.01 -24.60 -11.82
CA SER A 283 14.09 -24.88 -10.38
C SER A 283 14.59 -23.66 -9.59
N TYR A 284 15.57 -22.92 -10.13
CA TYR A 284 16.08 -21.70 -9.48
C TYR A 284 15.03 -20.58 -9.47
N PHE A 285 14.30 -20.42 -10.57
CA PHE A 285 13.19 -19.47 -10.67
C PHE A 285 12.08 -19.78 -9.65
N LEU A 286 11.62 -21.03 -9.61
CA LEU A 286 10.55 -21.45 -8.69
C LEU A 286 10.97 -21.28 -7.23
N LEU A 287 12.25 -21.51 -6.95
CA LEU A 287 12.78 -21.33 -5.62
C LEU A 287 12.83 -19.85 -5.22
N GLY A 288 13.29 -18.97 -6.12
CA GLY A 288 13.20 -17.53 -5.92
C GLY A 288 11.77 -17.06 -5.65
N ALA A 289 10.82 -17.55 -6.45
CA ALA A 289 9.39 -17.30 -6.29
C ALA A 289 8.82 -17.79 -4.94
N LEU A 290 9.26 -18.95 -4.44
CA LEU A 290 8.82 -19.44 -3.14
C LEU A 290 9.43 -18.63 -1.99
N PHE A 291 10.71 -18.25 -2.11
CA PHE A 291 11.38 -17.41 -1.12
C PHE A 291 10.79 -16.00 -1.06
N SER A 292 10.32 -15.43 -2.16
CA SER A 292 9.63 -14.13 -2.14
C SER A 292 8.33 -14.21 -1.35
N LEU A 293 7.57 -15.32 -1.41
CA LEU A 293 6.37 -15.52 -0.58
C LEU A 293 6.71 -15.58 0.92
N VAL A 294 7.82 -16.22 1.28
CA VAL A 294 8.29 -16.26 2.67
C VAL A 294 8.77 -14.88 3.15
N LYS A 295 9.38 -14.09 2.26
CA LYS A 295 9.87 -12.74 2.54
C LYS A 295 8.73 -11.69 2.49
N ALA A 296 7.62 -11.99 1.81
CA ALA A 296 6.46 -11.12 1.65
C ALA A 296 5.96 -10.50 2.95
N PRO A 297 5.77 -11.22 4.08
CA PRO A 297 5.33 -10.58 5.31
C PRO A 297 6.33 -9.56 5.87
N CYS A 298 7.63 -9.75 5.67
CA CYS A 298 8.68 -8.86 6.21
C CYS A 298 8.86 -7.57 5.40
N VAL A 299 8.42 -7.59 4.15
CA VAL A 299 8.59 -6.50 3.17
C VAL A 299 7.23 -5.91 2.79
N GLY A 300 6.15 -6.63 3.08
CA GLY A 300 4.80 -6.37 2.60
C GLY A 300 4.16 -5.13 3.20
N ALA A 301 4.47 -4.78 4.46
CA ALA A 301 3.96 -3.56 5.07
C ALA A 301 4.51 -2.30 4.37
N VAL A 302 5.82 -2.25 4.15
CA VAL A 302 6.48 -1.19 3.37
C VAL A 302 5.95 -1.18 1.93
N TYR A 303 5.73 -2.36 1.35
CA TYR A 303 5.15 -2.50 0.01
C TYR A 303 3.74 -1.90 -0.07
N ILE A 304 2.88 -2.18 0.91
CA ILE A 304 1.50 -1.67 0.98
C ILE A 304 1.49 -0.15 1.19
N ALA A 305 2.35 0.37 2.08
CA ALA A 305 2.47 1.81 2.29
C ALA A 305 2.86 2.55 1.00
N ILE A 306 3.83 2.03 0.26
CA ILE A 306 4.26 2.58 -1.02
C ILE A 306 3.16 2.47 -2.08
N LEU A 307 2.42 1.34 -2.12
CA LEU A 307 1.27 1.18 -3.01
C LEU A 307 0.15 2.19 -2.72
N GLY A 308 -0.11 2.48 -1.44
CA GLY A 308 -1.08 3.49 -1.01
C GLY A 308 -0.71 4.88 -1.54
N LEU A 309 0.55 5.29 -1.34
CA LEU A 309 1.07 6.57 -1.84
C LEU A 309 1.09 6.65 -3.37
N ILE A 310 1.38 5.54 -4.05
CA ILE A 310 1.37 5.46 -5.52
C ILE A 310 -0.04 5.60 -6.12
N SER A 311 -1.07 5.15 -5.40
CA SER A 311 -2.45 5.29 -5.87
C SER A 311 -2.86 6.76 -6.08
N GLU A 312 -2.09 7.69 -5.51
CA GLU A 312 -2.29 9.13 -5.61
C GLU A 312 -1.80 9.76 -6.93
N GLU A 313 -0.83 9.15 -7.63
CA GLU A 313 -0.20 9.70 -8.85
C GLU A 313 -0.60 8.98 -10.16
N GLY A 314 -1.53 8.01 -10.10
CA GLY A 314 -2.06 7.30 -11.26
C GLY A 314 -1.32 6.00 -11.63
N TYR A 315 -2.06 5.08 -12.25
CA TYR A 315 -1.65 3.67 -12.46
C TYR A 315 -0.37 3.49 -13.30
N SER A 316 -0.13 4.35 -14.30
CA SER A 316 1.07 4.29 -15.15
C SER A 316 2.34 4.69 -14.41
N SER A 317 2.24 5.67 -13.51
CA SER A 317 3.32 6.15 -12.65
C SER A 317 3.67 5.09 -11.60
N GLY A 318 2.65 4.41 -11.08
CA GLY A 318 2.80 3.36 -10.07
C GLY A 318 3.58 2.12 -10.51
N ALA A 319 3.44 1.72 -11.76
CA ALA A 319 4.23 0.62 -12.31
C ALA A 319 5.74 0.91 -12.28
N VAL A 320 6.13 2.17 -12.52
CA VAL A 320 7.54 2.61 -12.49
C VAL A 320 8.10 2.64 -11.06
N TYR A 321 7.33 3.15 -10.09
CA TYR A 321 7.74 3.10 -8.69
C TYR A 321 7.84 1.68 -8.15
N LEU A 322 6.89 0.80 -8.52
CA LEU A 322 6.97 -0.63 -8.20
C LEU A 322 8.20 -1.29 -8.81
N LEU A 323 8.56 -0.93 -10.03
CA LEU A 323 9.77 -1.41 -10.69
C LEU A 323 11.03 -0.99 -9.90
N LEU A 324 11.13 0.29 -9.55
CA LEU A 324 12.26 0.84 -8.79
C LEU A 324 12.38 0.21 -7.39
N TYR A 325 11.26 0.05 -6.69
CA TYR A 325 11.24 -0.63 -5.40
C TYR A 325 11.73 -2.08 -5.51
N ASN A 326 11.20 -2.85 -6.47
CA ASN A 326 11.60 -4.23 -6.68
C ASN A 326 13.08 -4.36 -7.09
N LEU A 327 13.61 -3.40 -7.84
CA LEU A 327 15.05 -3.32 -8.14
C LEU A 327 15.87 -3.11 -6.85
N GLY A 328 15.46 -2.18 -5.98
CA GLY A 328 16.09 -1.97 -4.68
C GLY A 328 16.12 -3.23 -3.83
N VAL A 329 15.01 -3.98 -3.77
CA VAL A 329 14.91 -5.22 -2.98
C VAL A 329 15.82 -6.34 -3.50
N ILE A 330 16.03 -6.41 -4.82
CA ILE A 330 16.86 -7.45 -5.47
C ILE A 330 18.34 -7.11 -5.43
N LEU A 331 18.70 -5.82 -5.42
CA LEU A 331 20.08 -5.38 -5.51
C LEU A 331 21.02 -6.03 -4.48
N PRO A 332 20.69 -6.18 -3.18
CA PRO A 332 21.56 -6.85 -2.22
C PRO A 332 21.82 -8.33 -2.56
N ILE A 333 20.80 -9.02 -3.11
CA ILE A 333 20.90 -10.41 -3.54
C ILE A 333 21.81 -10.52 -4.76
N LEU A 334 21.66 -9.60 -5.71
CA LEU A 334 22.44 -9.58 -6.94
C LEU A 334 23.91 -9.24 -6.68
N LEU A 335 24.16 -8.21 -5.86
CA LEU A 335 25.51 -7.81 -5.44
C LEU A 335 26.20 -8.97 -4.70
N LEU A 336 25.53 -9.55 -3.72
CA LEU A 336 26.16 -10.58 -2.89
C LEU A 336 26.31 -11.92 -3.63
N GLY A 337 25.32 -12.29 -4.46
CA GLY A 337 25.45 -13.42 -5.38
C GLY A 337 26.60 -13.24 -6.37
N GLY A 338 26.79 -12.01 -6.87
CA GLY A 338 27.94 -11.63 -7.69
C GLY A 338 29.27 -11.79 -6.95
N VAL A 339 29.39 -11.22 -5.74
CA VAL A 339 30.62 -11.32 -4.92
C VAL A 339 31.01 -12.78 -4.65
N ILE A 340 30.03 -13.65 -4.38
CA ILE A 340 30.27 -15.09 -4.17
C ILE A 340 30.69 -15.76 -5.49
N ALA A 341 30.11 -15.38 -6.63
CA ALA A 341 30.49 -15.90 -7.94
C ALA A 341 31.90 -15.44 -8.40
N PHE A 342 32.37 -14.27 -7.96
CA PHE A 342 33.62 -13.65 -8.40
C PHE A 342 34.85 -13.92 -7.51
N GLY A 343 34.71 -14.53 -6.33
CA GLY A 343 35.89 -15.06 -5.62
C GLY A 343 35.91 -15.01 -4.10
N MET A 344 34.84 -14.62 -3.41
CA MET A 344 34.80 -14.77 -1.96
C MET A 344 34.45 -16.21 -1.59
N SER A 345 35.21 -16.84 -0.68
CA SER A 345 34.96 -18.25 -0.34
C SER A 345 33.57 -18.41 0.29
N PRO A 346 32.66 -19.19 -0.33
CA PRO A 346 31.31 -19.42 0.20
C PRO A 346 31.34 -20.01 1.62
N ALA A 347 32.43 -20.73 1.95
CA ALA A 347 32.70 -21.31 3.25
C ALA A 347 32.84 -20.27 4.39
N ARG A 348 33.36 -19.06 4.12
CA ARG A 348 33.49 -18.01 5.14
C ARG A 348 32.14 -17.39 5.50
N VAL A 349 31.26 -17.24 4.51
CA VAL A 349 29.88 -16.78 4.73
C VAL A 349 29.05 -17.84 5.46
N ASP A 350 29.22 -19.12 5.10
CA ASP A 350 28.50 -20.21 5.74
C ASP A 350 28.97 -20.46 7.19
N SER A 351 30.27 -20.32 7.47
CA SER A 351 30.82 -20.42 8.84
C SER A 351 30.36 -19.27 9.72
N PHE A 352 30.50 -18.02 9.28
CA PHE A 352 29.99 -16.85 10.02
C PHE A 352 28.51 -17.01 10.40
N ARG A 353 27.70 -17.51 9.45
CA ARG A 353 26.29 -17.81 9.70
C ARG A 353 26.09 -18.96 10.70
N LYS A 354 26.85 -20.05 10.60
CA LYS A 354 26.75 -21.18 11.53
C LYS A 354 27.04 -20.74 12.96
N ASP A 355 28.05 -19.90 13.13
CA ASP A 355 28.48 -19.37 14.43
C ASP A 355 27.41 -18.43 15.03
N HIS A 356 26.75 -17.62 14.18
CA HIS A 356 25.72 -16.67 14.61
C HIS A 356 24.30 -17.17 14.37
N ARG A 357 24.09 -18.47 14.12
CA ARG A 357 22.80 -19.01 13.67
C ARG A 357 21.69 -18.77 14.68
N ALA A 358 22.01 -18.89 15.97
CA ALA A 358 21.07 -18.61 17.05
C ALA A 358 20.68 -17.12 17.09
N ALA A 359 21.66 -16.22 17.01
CA ALA A 359 21.43 -14.78 16.98
C ALA A 359 20.59 -14.35 15.77
N ILE A 360 20.89 -14.87 14.58
CA ILE A 360 20.12 -14.60 13.36
C ILE A 360 18.66 -15.05 13.52
N ARG A 361 18.44 -16.25 14.08
CA ARG A 361 17.09 -16.77 14.34
C ARG A 361 16.33 -15.90 15.34
N LEU A 362 17.00 -15.45 16.40
CA LEU A 362 16.44 -14.59 17.42
C LEU A 362 16.04 -13.23 16.84
N VAL A 363 16.96 -12.56 16.12
CA VAL A 363 16.69 -11.26 15.49
C VAL A 363 15.55 -11.37 14.48
N THR A 364 15.53 -12.43 13.65
CA THR A 364 14.42 -12.69 12.73
C THR A 364 13.11 -12.83 13.51
N GLY A 365 13.08 -13.65 14.55
CA GLY A 365 11.86 -13.89 15.34
C GLY A 365 11.35 -12.64 16.03
N LEU A 366 12.23 -11.84 16.64
CA LEU A 366 11.90 -10.56 17.25
C LEU A 366 11.36 -9.56 16.22
N THR A 367 11.98 -9.49 15.04
CA THR A 367 11.51 -8.60 13.96
C THR A 367 10.10 -9.00 13.50
N LEU A 368 9.82 -10.30 13.33
CA LEU A 368 8.47 -10.77 12.97
C LEU A 368 7.44 -10.46 14.06
N LEU A 369 7.80 -10.64 15.33
CA LEU A 369 6.93 -10.31 16.46
C LEU A 369 6.69 -8.82 16.62
N LEU A 370 7.65 -7.97 16.25
CA LEU A 370 7.49 -6.52 16.24
C LEU A 370 6.63 -6.07 15.06
N LEU A 371 6.80 -6.68 13.88
CA LEU A 371 6.05 -6.32 12.69
C LEU A 371 4.55 -6.73 12.78
N ALA A 372 4.24 -7.81 13.48
CA ALA A 372 2.87 -8.29 13.67
C ALA A 372 1.90 -7.24 14.29
N PRO A 373 2.19 -6.64 15.47
CA PRO A 373 1.35 -5.60 16.05
C PRO A 373 1.34 -4.33 15.20
N LEU A 374 2.46 -3.96 14.58
CA LEU A 374 2.54 -2.79 13.69
C LEU A 374 1.54 -2.91 12.52
N ILE A 375 1.49 -4.09 11.90
CA ILE A 375 0.52 -4.41 10.83
C ILE A 375 -0.91 -4.50 11.38
N TYR A 376 -1.11 -5.06 12.58
CA TYR A 376 -2.44 -5.18 13.17
C TYR A 376 -3.05 -3.82 13.51
N TRP A 377 -2.27 -2.93 14.14
CA TRP A 377 -2.68 -1.58 14.55
C TRP A 377 -2.64 -0.53 13.44
N GLN A 378 -2.27 -0.89 12.21
CA GLN A 378 -2.23 0.04 11.07
C GLN A 378 -1.29 1.23 11.30
N VAL A 379 -0.22 1.05 12.10
CA VAL A 379 0.83 2.07 12.26
C VAL A 379 1.64 2.20 10.96
N ILE A 380 1.68 1.12 10.18
CA ILE A 380 2.21 0.96 8.82
C ILE A 380 1.20 0.14 8.02
#